data_AF-A0A6B3FW75-F1
#
_entry.id   AF-A0A6B3FW75-F1
#
_cell.length_a   1.000
_cell.length_b   1.000
_cell.length_c   1.000
_cell.angle_alpha   90.00
_cell.angle_beta   90.00
_cell.angle_gamma   90.00
#
_symmetry.space_group_name_H-M   'P 1'
#
loop_
_entity.id
_entity.type
_entity.pdbx_description
1 polymer ?
#
loop_
_entity_poly.entity_id
_entity_poly.type
_entity_poly.pdbx_seq_one_letter_code
_entity_poly.pdbx_strand_id
1 'polypeptide(L)'
;EQPAKVMRIGSMIKQLLEEVRAAPLDEASRVRLKEIHASSVKELEDGLAPELVEELERLSLPFTEESVPSEAELRIAQAQLVGWLEGLFHGIQT
;
A
#
# COMPACT_ATOMS: atom_id res chain seq x y z
N GLU A 1 -1.76 -2.25 18.29
CA GLU A 1 -2.22 -3.17 17.23
C GLU A 1 -3.72 -3.01 17.00
N GLN A 2 -4.15 -2.99 15.73
CA GLN A 2 -5.55 -2.79 15.33
C GLN A 2 -5.91 -3.65 14.10
N PRO A 3 -6.18 -4.96 14.25
CA PRO A 3 -6.39 -5.87 13.13
C PRO A 3 -7.48 -5.41 12.15
N ALA A 4 -8.60 -4.92 12.66
CA ALA A 4 -9.71 -4.41 11.84
C ALA A 4 -9.31 -3.17 10.99
N LYS A 5 -8.42 -2.31 11.51
CA LYS A 5 -7.88 -1.16 10.77
C LYS A 5 -7.02 -1.66 9.61
N VAL A 6 -6.08 -2.56 9.89
CA VAL A 6 -5.16 -3.14 8.88
C VAL A 6 -5.94 -3.83 7.76
N MET A 7 -6.96 -4.64 8.08
CA MET A 7 -7.80 -5.31 7.07
C MET A 7 -8.56 -4.33 6.18
N ARG A 8 -9.10 -3.26 6.76
CA ARG A 8 -9.84 -2.22 6.01
C ARG A 8 -8.91 -1.48 5.05
N ILE A 9 -7.72 -1.07 5.51
CA ILE A 9 -6.73 -0.39 4.66
C ILE A 9 -6.20 -1.33 3.58
N GLY A 10 -5.89 -2.58 3.90
CA GLY A 10 -5.47 -3.58 2.92
C GLY A 10 -6.49 -3.80 1.81
N SER A 11 -7.77 -3.88 2.17
CA SER A 11 -8.87 -4.02 1.21
C SER A 11 -8.99 -2.80 0.29
N MET A 12 -8.82 -1.58 0.84
CA MET A 12 -8.79 -0.34 0.05
C MET A 12 -7.63 -0.33 -0.94
N ILE A 13 -6.40 -0.68 -0.52
CA ILE A 13 -5.23 -0.73 -1.41
C ILE A 13 -5.45 -1.74 -2.54
N LYS A 14 -6.06 -2.90 -2.23
CA LYS A 14 -6.38 -3.92 -3.23
C LYS A 14 -7.35 -3.40 -4.30
N GLN A 15 -8.42 -2.72 -3.88
CA GLN A 15 -9.37 -2.11 -4.82
C GLN A 15 -8.71 -1.03 -5.70
N LEU A 16 -7.84 -0.19 -5.12
CA LEU A 16 -7.10 0.80 -5.90
C LEU A 16 -6.18 0.13 -6.93
N LEU A 17 -5.50 -0.96 -6.57
CA LEU A 17 -4.66 -1.72 -7.49
C LEU A 17 -5.45 -2.31 -8.65
N GLU A 18 -6.68 -2.77 -8.40
CA GLU A 18 -7.60 -3.24 -9.44
C GLU A 18 -7.98 -2.09 -10.39
N GLU A 19 -8.28 -0.91 -9.87
CA GLU A 19 -8.55 0.28 -10.69
C GLU A 19 -7.36 0.70 -11.56
N VAL A 20 -6.14 0.73 -11.02
CA VAL A 20 -4.93 1.04 -11.81
C VAL A 20 -4.70 0.02 -12.93
N ARG A 21 -5.18 -1.22 -12.77
CA ARG A 21 -5.09 -2.26 -13.81
C ARG A 21 -6.22 -2.17 -14.85
N ALA A 22 -7.35 -1.57 -14.48
CA ALA A 22 -8.55 -1.55 -15.32
C ALA A 22 -8.48 -0.49 -16.43
N ALA A 23 -7.86 0.66 -16.17
CA ALA A 23 -7.76 1.75 -17.13
C ALA A 23 -6.48 2.58 -16.96
N PRO A 24 -6.01 3.26 -18.04
CA PRO A 24 -4.92 4.23 -17.94
C PRO A 24 -5.28 5.40 -17.01
N LEU A 25 -4.27 5.94 -16.34
CA LEU A 25 -4.38 7.06 -15.41
C LEU A 25 -3.82 8.34 -16.02
N ASP A 26 -4.50 9.45 -15.76
CA ASP A 26 -3.92 10.77 -16.00
C ASP A 26 -2.90 11.14 -14.91
N GLU A 27 -2.17 12.24 -15.12
CA GLU A 27 -1.16 12.70 -14.17
C GLU A 27 -1.76 13.06 -12.80
N ALA A 28 -2.94 13.71 -12.78
CA ALA A 28 -3.62 14.09 -11.54
C ALA A 28 -3.98 12.87 -10.69
N SER A 29 -4.47 11.81 -11.31
CA SER A 29 -4.78 10.54 -10.65
C SER A 29 -3.52 9.87 -10.09
N ARG A 30 -2.39 9.94 -10.81
CA ARG A 30 -1.11 9.40 -10.35
C ARG A 30 -0.54 10.17 -9.16
N VAL A 31 -0.64 11.50 -9.15
CA VAL A 31 -0.30 12.34 -7.98
C VAL A 31 -1.17 11.93 -6.80
N ARG A 32 -2.48 11.79 -7.01
CA ARG A 32 -3.41 11.40 -5.95
C ARG A 32 -3.11 10.02 -5.38
N LEU A 33 -2.78 9.04 -6.23
CA LEU A 33 -2.43 7.70 -5.78
C LEU A 33 -1.10 7.63 -5.04
N LYS A 34 -0.12 8.47 -5.40
CA LYS A 34 1.13 8.63 -4.64
C LYS A 34 0.83 9.07 -3.20
N GLU A 35 -0.01 10.09 -3.02
CA GLU A 35 -0.42 10.57 -1.70
C GLU A 35 -1.17 9.48 -0.91
N ILE A 36 -2.13 8.82 -1.55
CA ILE A 36 -2.91 7.73 -0.93
C ILE A 36 -1.99 6.59 -0.50
N HIS A 37 -0.99 6.21 -1.31
CA HIS A 37 -0.02 5.19 -0.96
C HIS A 37 0.74 5.58 0.32
N ALA A 38 1.31 6.78 0.37
CA ALA A 38 2.05 7.26 1.52
C ALA A 38 1.18 7.33 2.80
N SER A 39 -0.05 7.83 2.69
CA SER A 39 -0.99 7.83 3.82
C SER A 39 -1.38 6.41 4.24
N SER A 40 -1.57 5.49 3.30
CA SER A 40 -1.95 4.11 3.61
C SER A 40 -0.84 3.37 4.36
N VAL A 41 0.43 3.57 4.01
CA VAL A 41 1.57 2.99 4.73
C VAL A 41 1.57 3.45 6.20
N LYS A 42 1.44 4.77 6.44
CA LYS A 42 1.35 5.31 7.82
C LYS A 42 0.17 4.74 8.61
N GLU A 43 -1.00 4.64 7.98
CA GLU A 43 -2.19 4.08 8.63
C GLU A 43 -2.05 2.58 8.93
N LEU A 44 -1.29 1.84 8.13
CA LEU A 44 -0.92 0.45 8.40
C LEU A 44 0.04 0.37 9.58
N GLU A 45 1.09 1.20 9.62
CA GLU A 45 2.08 1.23 10.70
C GLU A 45 1.42 1.42 12.06
N ASP A 46 0.48 2.35 12.18
CA ASP A 46 -0.34 2.58 13.38
C ASP A 46 -1.14 1.33 13.85
N GLY A 47 -1.44 0.43 12.90
CA GLY A 47 -2.21 -0.78 13.12
C GLY A 47 -1.37 -2.01 13.43
N LEU A 48 -0.07 -1.97 13.17
CA LEU A 48 0.85 -3.11 13.24
C LEU A 48 1.62 -3.16 14.56
N ALA A 49 2.22 -4.32 14.84
CA ALA A 49 3.19 -4.48 15.93
C ALA A 49 4.55 -3.86 15.52
N PRO A 50 5.39 -3.41 16.46
CA PRO A 50 6.66 -2.74 16.13
C PRO A 50 7.57 -3.53 15.18
N GLU A 51 7.70 -4.84 15.37
CA GLU A 51 8.49 -5.71 14.50
C GLU A 51 8.00 -5.74 13.03
N LEU A 52 6.68 -5.67 12.83
CA LEU A 52 6.05 -5.63 11.51
C LEU A 52 6.14 -4.23 10.88
N VAL A 53 6.15 -3.17 11.69
CA VAL A 53 6.45 -1.81 11.24
C VAL A 53 7.87 -1.75 10.69
N GLU A 54 8.84 -2.22 11.46
CA GLU A 54 10.25 -2.26 11.01
C GLU A 54 10.42 -3.13 9.75
N GLU A 55 9.68 -4.23 9.64
CA GLU A 55 9.68 -5.04 8.42
C GLU A 55 9.10 -4.28 7.22
N LEU A 56 7.95 -3.63 7.40
CA LEU A 56 7.29 -2.84 6.35
C LEU A 56 8.17 -1.69 5.88
N GLU A 57 8.83 -0.96 6.79
CA GLU A 57 9.75 0.14 6.47
C GLU A 57 10.98 -0.35 5.68
N ARG A 58 11.50 -1.54 5.97
CA ARG A 58 12.64 -2.11 5.21
C ARG A 58 12.24 -2.52 3.79
N LEU A 59 10.99 -2.94 3.60
CA LEU A 59 10.50 -3.42 2.32
C LEU A 59 9.94 -2.30 1.45
N SER A 60 9.25 -1.32 2.05
CA SER A 60 8.58 -0.24 1.34
C SER A 60 9.51 0.96 1.14
N LEU A 61 9.68 1.37 -0.12
CA LEU A 61 10.43 2.56 -0.48
C LEU A 61 9.44 3.68 -0.82
N PRO A 62 9.49 4.85 -0.15
CA PRO A 62 8.60 5.95 -0.48
C PRO A 62 8.92 6.54 -1.85
N PHE A 63 7.90 7.00 -2.56
CA PHE A 63 8.09 7.76 -3.80
C PHE A 63 8.80 9.09 -3.51
N THR A 64 9.72 9.48 -4.39
CA THR A 64 10.41 10.78 -4.31
C THR A 64 9.41 11.93 -4.46
N GLU A 65 9.51 12.99 -3.67
CA GLU A 65 8.61 14.15 -3.77
C GLU A 65 8.72 14.89 -5.12
N GLU A 66 9.90 14.85 -5.74
CA GLU A 66 10.26 15.63 -6.94
C GLU A 66 9.63 15.13 -8.24
N SER A 67 8.99 13.97 -8.26
CA SER A 67 8.43 13.37 -9.47
C SER A 67 7.06 12.74 -9.26
N VAL A 68 6.27 12.72 -10.34
CA VAL A 68 5.02 11.95 -10.42
C VAL A 68 5.37 10.53 -10.86
N PRO A 69 5.07 9.49 -10.06
CA PRO A 69 5.37 8.12 -10.43
C PRO A 69 4.61 7.71 -11.69
N SER A 70 5.19 6.80 -12.45
CA SER A 70 4.52 6.11 -13.54
C SER A 70 3.42 5.17 -13.03
N GLU A 71 2.48 4.81 -13.89
CA GLU A 71 1.47 3.78 -13.56
C GLU A 71 2.12 2.44 -13.18
N ALA A 72 3.25 2.11 -13.81
CA ALA A 72 3.98 0.88 -13.49
C ALA A 72 4.52 0.91 -12.07
N GLU A 73 5.13 2.02 -11.66
CA GLU A 73 5.63 2.22 -10.29
C GLU A 73 4.50 2.14 -9.26
N LEU A 74 3.36 2.79 -9.52
CA LEU A 74 2.18 2.72 -8.65
C LEU A 74 1.64 1.28 -8.51
N ARG A 75 1.55 0.54 -9.63
CA ARG A 75 1.10 -0.87 -9.60
C ARG A 75 2.04 -1.75 -8.80
N ILE A 76 3.36 -1.58 -8.94
CA ILE A 76 4.34 -2.38 -8.20
C ILE A 76 4.25 -2.07 -6.70
N ALA A 77 4.23 -0.80 -6.31
CA ALA A 77 4.16 -0.39 -4.91
C ALA A 77 2.87 -0.88 -4.22
N GLN A 78 1.71 -0.78 -4.90
CA GLN A 78 0.46 -1.29 -4.34
C GLN A 78 0.42 -2.82 -4.31
N ALA A 79 0.91 -3.51 -5.36
CA ALA A 79 0.95 -4.97 -5.39
C ALA A 79 1.85 -5.55 -4.30
N GLN A 80 2.96 -4.88 -3.99
CA GLN A 80 3.82 -5.24 -2.87
C GLN A 80 3.06 -5.21 -1.54
N LEU A 81 2.35 -4.10 -1.25
CA LEU A 81 1.56 -3.98 -0.02
C LEU A 81 0.46 -5.04 0.06
N VAL A 82 -0.28 -5.25 -1.04
CA VAL A 82 -1.34 -6.28 -1.08
C VAL A 82 -0.78 -7.66 -0.79
N GLY A 83 0.30 -8.07 -1.49
CA GLY A 83 0.89 -9.38 -1.31
C GLY A 83 1.46 -9.61 0.09
N TRP A 84 2.11 -8.58 0.65
CA TRP A 84 2.64 -8.65 2.03
C TRP A 84 1.50 -8.78 3.05
N LEU A 85 0.42 -7.98 2.92
CA LEU A 85 -0.74 -8.04 3.81
C LEU A 85 -1.50 -9.37 3.68
N GLU A 86 -1.66 -9.90 2.47
CA GLU A 86 -2.25 -11.23 2.27
C GLU A 86 -1.42 -12.31 2.98
N GLY A 87 -0.08 -12.27 2.88
CA GLY A 87 0.80 -13.18 3.61
C GLY A 87 0.68 -13.06 5.13
N LEU A 88 0.64 -11.82 5.65
CA LEU A 88 0.45 -11.54 7.07
C LEU A 88 -0.86 -12.15 7.60
N PHE A 89 -1.98 -11.96 6.90
CA PHE A 89 -3.27 -12.46 7.35
C PHE A 89 -3.38 -13.99 7.28
N HIS A 90 -2.79 -14.63 6.26
CA HIS A 90 -2.74 -16.09 6.21
C HIS A 90 -1.94 -16.67 7.37
N GLY A 91 -0.83 -16.03 7.76
CA GLY A 91 -0.01 -16.45 8.90
C GLY A 91 -0.72 -16.36 10.25
N ILE A 92 -1.64 -15.40 10.42
CA ILE A 92 -2.44 -15.24 11.66
C ILE A 92 -3.59 -16.25 11.73
N GLN A 93 -4.11 -16.70 10.59
CA GLN A 93 -5.26 -17.63 10.51
C GLN A 93 -4.88 -19.11 10.59
N THR A 94 -3.59 -19.44 10.48
CA THR A 94 -3.05 -20.81 10.52
C THR A 94 -2.62 -21.18 11.94
#